data_AF-J5UJA3-F1
#
_entry.id   AF-J5UJA3-F1
#
_cell.length_a   1.000
_cell.length_b   1.000
_cell.length_c   1.000
_cell.angle_alpha   90.00
_cell.angle_beta   90.00
_cell.angle_gamma   90.00
#
_symmetry.space_group_name_H-M   'P 1'
#
loop_
_entity.id
_entity.type
_entity.pdbx_description
1 polymer ?
#
loop_
_entity_poly.entity_id
_entity_poly.type
_entity_poly.pdbx_seq_one_letter_code
_entity_poly.pdbx_strand_id
1 'polypeptide(L)'
;MLDEFQELDNLVQKILKMSEKDIQKNYKKTLEELRTTIRKQYDKYEKGGKLDIKEMSKYDRLKKFDDEIKIKLYQLYKNNNALINATLTNICETTRDIVVDTAQNKTKKSLIAIKKTLDIEKTVNEEMAGLHWANRTAHHRNEVIYQVQKTLKEGLSYGSTYKQMSDRLTEKLNGDVLKPIRIIRTEGARVHASTQMQSLDKIAEKGVKMTKKWLSAKDERVRDMHRQMHGISVAYEDDFALPDGTKTKMPHLSGVAKHDINCRCIVTIDFAKNIDKNTNFKGNLENWKVVDSKNSKTVTELHEYDIDGVKYKVDGRHVKLDYDSNEKNIADIIAQKYGKDVQMVPRILEPKKCRTPDYLINGEKYDLKSPTGSGKNTIYDIVKSSKNQADNCIIALNKTNLSMEDVEEQINKIYKSKHTEFIKEIVLFKDNQIIRAYYKK
;
A
#
# COMPACT_ATOMS: atom_id res chain seq x y z
N MET A 1 -1.10 8.35 8.47
CA MET A 1 0.03 7.80 7.67
C MET A 1 -0.59 7.26 6.39
N LEU A 2 -0.04 7.59 5.22
CA LEU A 2 -0.53 7.03 3.95
C LEU A 2 -0.20 5.53 3.90
N ASP A 3 -1.06 4.76 3.25
CA ASP A 3 -0.80 3.36 2.93
C ASP A 3 0.36 3.25 1.92
N GLU A 4 1.20 2.21 2.02
CA GLU A 4 2.40 2.06 1.18
C GLU A 4 2.08 2.05 -0.33
N PHE A 5 0.91 1.55 -0.74
CA PHE A 5 0.48 1.58 -2.14
C PHE A 5 -0.01 2.96 -2.59
N GLN A 6 -0.51 3.79 -1.67
CA GLN A 6 -0.78 5.20 -1.97
C GLN A 6 0.52 6.00 -2.11
N GLU A 7 1.55 5.68 -1.33
CA GLU A 7 2.88 6.27 -1.49
C GLU A 7 3.53 5.86 -2.82
N LEU A 8 3.36 4.60 -3.23
CA LEU A 8 3.77 4.11 -4.54
C LEU A 8 3.08 4.87 -5.68
N ASP A 9 1.75 5.03 -5.66
CA ASP A 9 1.07 5.81 -6.71
C ASP A 9 1.59 7.26 -6.73
N ASN A 10 1.77 7.90 -5.58
CA ASN A 10 2.34 9.25 -5.50
C ASN A 10 3.74 9.33 -6.16
N LEU A 11 4.58 8.30 -6.01
CA LEU A 11 5.88 8.23 -6.65
C LEU A 11 5.75 8.08 -8.18
N VAL A 12 4.86 7.20 -8.65
CA VAL A 12 4.57 7.03 -10.08
C VAL A 12 4.04 8.33 -10.70
N GLN A 13 3.13 9.03 -10.01
CA GLN A 13 2.63 10.34 -10.45
C GLN A 13 3.75 11.38 -10.54
N LYS A 14 4.75 11.34 -9.64
CA LYS A 14 5.94 12.22 -9.73
C LYS A 14 6.79 11.89 -10.96
N ILE A 15 7.05 10.61 -11.22
CA ILE A 15 7.80 10.14 -12.41
C ILE A 15 7.10 10.63 -13.69
N LEU A 16 5.78 10.46 -13.78
CA LEU A 16 4.99 10.94 -14.92
C LEU A 16 5.07 12.45 -15.11
N LYS A 17 4.88 13.22 -14.02
CA LYS A 17 4.97 14.70 -14.07
C LYS A 17 6.36 15.18 -14.52
N MET A 18 7.43 14.48 -14.16
CA MET A 18 8.78 14.80 -14.65
C MET A 18 8.89 14.54 -16.14
N SER A 19 8.45 13.37 -16.61
CA SER A 19 8.46 13.02 -18.02
C SER A 19 7.65 14.00 -18.88
N GLU A 20 6.48 14.44 -18.41
CA GLU A 20 5.68 15.47 -19.07
C GLU A 20 6.43 16.79 -19.26
N LYS A 21 7.14 17.25 -18.22
CA LYS A 21 7.96 18.46 -18.29
C LYS A 21 9.11 18.29 -19.28
N ASP A 22 9.72 17.12 -19.34
CA ASP A 22 10.83 16.85 -20.26
C ASP A 22 10.36 16.74 -21.71
N ILE A 23 9.17 16.18 -21.97
CA ILE A 23 8.50 16.26 -23.27
C ILE A 23 8.28 17.74 -23.66
N GLN A 24 7.74 18.56 -22.76
CA GLN A 24 7.54 20.00 -23.03
C GLN A 24 8.87 20.72 -23.34
N LYS A 25 9.94 20.40 -22.62
CA LYS A 25 11.29 20.93 -22.91
C LYS A 25 11.77 20.53 -24.31
N ASN A 26 11.56 19.27 -24.71
CA ASN A 26 11.92 18.81 -26.06
C ASN A 26 11.16 19.60 -27.13
N TYR A 27 9.85 19.81 -26.96
CA TYR A 27 9.05 20.64 -27.88
C TYR A 27 9.55 22.09 -27.91
N LYS A 28 9.82 22.71 -26.75
CA LYS A 28 10.36 24.07 -26.68
C LYS A 28 11.68 24.19 -27.41
N LYS A 29 12.60 23.24 -27.20
CA LYS A 29 13.89 23.20 -27.88
C LYS A 29 13.71 23.09 -29.40
N THR A 30 12.86 22.16 -29.86
CA THR A 30 12.61 21.97 -31.29
C THR A 30 11.92 23.19 -31.91
N LEU A 31 11.02 23.88 -31.20
CA LEU A 31 10.42 25.13 -31.68
C LEU A 31 11.49 26.20 -31.95
N GLU A 32 12.44 26.39 -31.04
CA GLU A 32 13.54 27.35 -31.24
C GLU A 32 14.47 26.95 -32.41
N GLU A 33 14.73 25.66 -32.55
CA GLU A 33 15.52 25.12 -33.67
C GLU A 33 14.82 25.31 -35.03
N LEU A 34 13.49 25.20 -35.06
CA LEU A 34 12.68 25.41 -36.26
C LEU A 34 12.55 26.90 -36.59
N ARG A 35 12.33 27.76 -35.59
CA ARG A 35 12.36 29.23 -35.73
C ARG A 35 13.68 29.70 -36.33
N THR A 36 14.79 29.14 -35.85
CA THR A 36 16.12 29.43 -36.39
C THR A 36 16.24 29.02 -37.87
N THR A 37 15.70 27.85 -38.24
CA THR A 37 15.69 27.40 -39.64
C THR A 37 14.80 28.27 -40.53
N ILE A 38 13.64 28.72 -40.04
CA ILE A 38 12.77 29.67 -40.74
C ILE A 38 13.50 31.01 -40.91
N ARG A 39 14.07 31.57 -39.83
CA ARG A 39 14.77 32.86 -39.85
C ARG A 39 15.86 32.88 -40.91
N LYS A 40 16.67 31.82 -41.00
CA LYS A 40 17.72 31.67 -42.02
C LYS A 40 17.19 31.78 -43.46
N GLN A 41 15.94 31.38 -43.73
CA GLN A 41 15.34 31.55 -45.05
C GLN A 41 14.90 33.00 -45.28
N TYR A 42 14.27 33.63 -44.28
CA TYR A 42 13.86 35.03 -44.35
C TYR A 42 15.08 35.95 -44.53
N ASP A 43 16.13 35.79 -43.71
CA ASP A 43 17.37 36.59 -43.79
C ASP A 43 18.01 36.55 -45.19
N LYS A 44 17.83 35.45 -45.94
CA LYS A 44 18.44 35.24 -47.26
C LYS A 44 17.57 35.65 -48.43
N TYR A 45 16.25 35.47 -48.31
CA TYR A 45 15.36 35.46 -49.46
C TYR A 45 14.15 36.38 -49.31
N GLU A 46 13.93 37.00 -48.15
CA GLU A 46 12.81 37.93 -47.98
C GLU A 46 12.98 39.19 -48.83
N LYS A 47 11.86 39.77 -49.24
CA LYS A 47 11.80 41.09 -49.87
C LYS A 47 10.64 41.86 -49.25
N GLY A 48 10.93 43.04 -48.71
CA GLY A 48 9.91 43.88 -48.07
C GLY A 48 9.20 43.20 -46.90
N GLY A 49 9.94 42.43 -46.08
CA GLY A 49 9.40 41.71 -44.91
C GLY A 49 8.55 40.47 -45.24
N LYS A 50 8.48 40.06 -46.51
CA LYS A 50 7.71 38.90 -46.98
C LYS A 50 8.58 37.91 -47.72
N LEU A 51 8.29 36.62 -47.53
CA LEU A 51 8.91 35.53 -48.27
C LEU A 51 7.85 34.75 -49.04
N ASP A 52 7.93 34.76 -50.37
CA ASP A 52 6.97 34.14 -51.29
C ASP A 52 7.40 32.70 -51.63
N ILE A 53 6.43 31.80 -51.76
CA ILE A 53 6.62 30.43 -52.25
C ILE A 53 7.36 30.38 -53.60
N LYS A 54 7.12 31.33 -54.51
CA LYS A 54 7.83 31.42 -55.81
C LYS A 54 9.34 31.58 -55.65
N GLU A 55 9.78 32.34 -54.65
CA GLU A 55 11.20 32.53 -54.37
C GLU A 55 11.82 31.27 -53.75
N MET A 56 11.07 30.58 -52.89
CA MET A 56 11.47 29.31 -52.29
C MET A 56 11.44 28.13 -53.28
N SER A 57 10.65 28.18 -54.35
CA SER A 57 10.64 27.15 -55.38
C SER A 57 11.88 27.15 -56.28
N LYS A 58 12.71 28.20 -56.23
CA LYS A 58 13.96 28.27 -57.01
C LYS A 58 15.04 27.38 -56.41
N TYR A 59 15.86 26.76 -57.26
CA TYR A 59 17.10 26.05 -56.87
C TYR A 59 16.94 25.04 -55.70
N ASP A 60 15.82 24.30 -55.67
CA ASP A 60 15.48 23.32 -54.63
C ASP A 60 15.44 23.86 -53.19
N ARG A 61 15.33 25.19 -52.99
CA ARG A 61 15.35 25.79 -51.64
C ARG A 61 14.22 25.27 -50.77
N LEU A 62 13.00 25.18 -51.31
CA LEU A 62 11.83 24.66 -50.60
C LEU A 62 12.03 23.19 -50.20
N LYS A 63 12.61 22.37 -51.06
CA LYS A 63 12.89 20.95 -50.76
C LYS A 63 13.90 20.84 -49.61
N LYS A 64 15.02 21.56 -49.69
CA LYS A 64 16.05 21.58 -48.62
C LYS A 64 15.48 22.08 -47.30
N PHE A 65 14.65 23.11 -47.35
CA PHE A 65 13.94 23.62 -46.19
C PHE A 65 12.98 22.58 -45.59
N ASP A 66 12.15 21.93 -46.41
CA ASP A 66 11.25 20.85 -45.97
C ASP A 66 12.01 19.69 -45.33
N ASP A 67 13.17 19.31 -45.88
CA ASP A 67 14.03 18.24 -45.36
C ASP A 67 14.63 18.62 -43.99
N GLU A 68 15.11 19.85 -43.81
CA GLU A 68 15.60 20.34 -42.51
C GLU A 68 14.50 20.32 -41.43
N ILE A 69 13.28 20.76 -41.78
CA ILE A 69 12.12 20.73 -40.88
C ILE A 69 11.80 19.27 -40.49
N LYS A 70 11.76 18.37 -41.48
CA LYS A 70 11.48 16.94 -41.28
C LYS A 70 12.50 16.31 -40.34
N ILE A 71 13.79 16.59 -40.51
CA ILE A 71 14.86 16.06 -39.64
C ILE A 71 14.67 16.49 -38.19
N LYS A 72 14.36 17.76 -37.93
CA LYS A 72 14.14 18.28 -36.56
C LYS A 72 12.93 17.65 -35.90
N LEU A 73 11.83 17.50 -36.62
CA LEU A 73 10.62 16.84 -36.11
C LEU A 73 10.82 15.33 -35.90
N TYR A 74 11.61 14.68 -36.77
CA TYR A 74 12.01 13.29 -36.56
C TYR A 74 12.83 13.14 -35.27
N GLN A 75 13.79 14.03 -35.03
CA GLN A 75 14.62 14.01 -33.82
C GLN A 75 13.80 14.29 -32.56
N LEU A 76 12.84 15.21 -32.61
CA LEU A 76 11.88 15.46 -31.52
C LEU A 76 11.18 14.16 -31.09
N TYR A 77 10.59 13.45 -32.05
CA TYR A 77 9.86 12.22 -31.76
C TYR A 77 10.78 11.06 -31.38
N LYS A 78 12.00 10.99 -31.94
CA LYS A 78 13.01 10.02 -31.49
C LYS A 78 13.38 10.23 -30.02
N ASN A 79 13.63 11.48 -29.62
CA ASN A 79 13.95 11.84 -28.23
C ASN A 79 12.76 11.54 -27.30
N ASN A 80 11.54 11.91 -27.71
CA ASN A 80 10.34 11.64 -26.94
C ASN A 80 10.04 10.14 -26.81
N ASN A 81 10.26 9.34 -27.85
CA ASN A 81 10.09 7.88 -27.78
C ASN A 81 11.08 7.25 -26.82
N ALA A 82 12.35 7.67 -26.85
CA ALA A 82 13.36 7.20 -25.90
C ALA A 82 12.99 7.58 -24.44
N LEU A 83 12.53 8.81 -24.23
CA LEU A 83 12.06 9.28 -22.92
C LEU A 83 10.83 8.51 -22.43
N ILE A 84 9.83 8.27 -23.29
CA ILE A 84 8.64 7.47 -22.99
C ILE A 84 9.06 6.07 -22.57
N ASN A 85 9.89 5.40 -23.37
CA ASN A 85 10.35 4.04 -23.05
C ASN A 85 11.07 3.99 -21.69
N ALA A 86 12.04 4.90 -21.47
CA ALA A 86 12.76 4.98 -20.20
C ALA A 86 11.83 5.26 -19.00
N THR A 87 10.81 6.10 -19.20
CA THR A 87 9.81 6.41 -18.17
C THR A 87 8.96 5.18 -17.84
N LEU A 88 8.49 4.45 -18.85
CA LEU A 88 7.68 3.23 -18.65
C LEU A 88 8.50 2.11 -17.98
N THR A 89 9.76 1.93 -18.39
CA THR A 89 10.71 1.02 -17.73
C THR A 89 10.88 1.38 -16.26
N ASN A 90 11.13 2.66 -15.95
CA ASN A 90 11.29 3.13 -14.57
C ASN A 90 10.02 2.90 -13.71
N ILE A 91 8.83 3.16 -14.28
CA ILE A 91 7.57 2.86 -13.60
C ILE A 91 7.45 1.37 -13.30
N CYS A 92 7.77 0.51 -14.27
CA CYS A 92 7.74 -0.94 -14.09
C CYS A 92 8.71 -1.39 -12.96
N GLU A 93 9.96 -0.96 -13.01
CA GLU A 93 10.97 -1.31 -11.99
C GLU A 93 10.58 -0.81 -10.60
N THR A 94 10.20 0.47 -10.50
CA THR A 94 9.78 1.10 -9.24
C THR A 94 8.56 0.38 -8.65
N THR A 95 7.56 0.08 -9.48
CA THR A 95 6.34 -0.62 -9.04
C THR A 95 6.67 -2.02 -8.56
N ARG A 96 7.38 -2.81 -9.36
CA ARG A 96 7.78 -4.17 -9.02
C ARG A 96 8.52 -4.21 -7.69
N ASP A 97 9.51 -3.32 -7.53
CA ASP A 97 10.38 -3.35 -6.37
C ASP A 97 9.62 -2.99 -5.10
N ILE A 98 8.84 -1.92 -5.12
CA ILE A 98 8.04 -1.50 -3.96
C ILE A 98 6.99 -2.55 -3.61
N VAL A 99 6.27 -3.12 -4.59
CA VAL A 99 5.26 -4.16 -4.34
C VAL A 99 5.90 -5.38 -3.68
N VAL A 100 7.02 -5.88 -4.23
CA VAL A 100 7.72 -7.05 -3.70
C VAL A 100 8.31 -6.77 -2.31
N ASP A 101 8.92 -5.61 -2.11
CA ASP A 101 9.54 -5.25 -0.83
C ASP A 101 8.48 -5.04 0.26
N THR A 102 7.36 -4.41 -0.08
CA THR A 102 6.21 -4.26 0.82
C THR A 102 5.66 -5.62 1.22
N ALA A 103 5.43 -6.50 0.25
CA ALA A 103 4.95 -7.86 0.51
C ALA A 103 5.94 -8.64 1.38
N GLN A 104 7.25 -8.56 1.09
CA GLN A 104 8.28 -9.24 1.86
C GLN A 104 8.34 -8.72 3.29
N ASN A 105 8.22 -7.40 3.49
CA ASN A 105 8.24 -6.77 4.80
C ASN A 105 7.02 -7.15 5.64
N LYS A 106 5.83 -7.22 5.02
CA LYS A 106 4.56 -7.55 5.71
C LYS A 106 4.42 -9.05 5.97
N THR A 107 4.90 -9.90 5.07
CA THR A 107 4.72 -11.37 5.16
C THR A 107 5.92 -12.12 5.74
N LYS A 108 7.08 -11.46 5.83
CA LYS A 108 8.39 -12.05 6.21
C LYS A 108 8.84 -13.23 5.34
N LYS A 109 8.19 -13.48 4.20
CA LYS A 109 8.61 -14.49 3.20
C LYS A 109 9.70 -13.94 2.29
N SER A 110 10.62 -14.80 1.85
CA SER A 110 11.61 -14.43 0.82
C SER A 110 10.94 -14.33 -0.55
N LEU A 111 10.74 -13.10 -1.04
CA LEU A 111 10.05 -12.81 -2.29
C LEU A 111 10.98 -12.23 -3.36
N ILE A 112 12.25 -11.95 -3.03
CA ILE A 112 13.22 -11.28 -3.92
C ILE A 112 13.42 -11.93 -5.29
N ALA A 113 13.24 -13.26 -5.39
CA ALA A 113 13.31 -13.96 -6.67
C ALA A 113 12.27 -13.48 -7.70
N ILE A 114 11.13 -12.93 -7.25
CA ILE A 114 10.08 -12.36 -8.11
C ILE A 114 10.63 -11.19 -8.93
N LYS A 115 11.56 -10.40 -8.38
CA LYS A 115 12.16 -9.26 -9.08
C LYS A 115 12.89 -9.69 -10.37
N LYS A 116 13.45 -10.91 -10.39
CA LYS A 116 14.20 -11.47 -11.53
C LYS A 116 13.33 -12.11 -12.59
N THR A 117 12.09 -12.49 -12.27
CA THR A 117 11.23 -13.24 -13.18
C THR A 117 10.28 -12.35 -13.98
N LEU A 118 10.14 -11.07 -13.62
CA LEU A 118 9.22 -10.16 -14.29
C LEU A 118 9.87 -9.59 -15.54
N ASP A 119 9.24 -9.83 -16.68
CA ASP A 119 9.70 -9.37 -17.99
C ASP A 119 9.26 -7.91 -18.19
N ILE A 120 10.22 -7.00 -17.95
CA ILE A 120 10.01 -5.56 -18.06
C ILE A 120 9.70 -5.18 -19.51
N GLU A 121 10.47 -5.72 -20.46
CA GLU A 121 10.35 -5.36 -21.87
C GLU A 121 8.98 -5.77 -22.41
N LYS A 122 8.54 -6.99 -22.09
CA LYS A 122 7.20 -7.45 -22.44
C LYS A 122 6.12 -6.54 -21.84
N THR A 123 6.19 -6.24 -20.54
CA THR A 123 5.16 -5.44 -19.86
C THR A 123 5.05 -4.02 -20.45
N VAL A 124 6.20 -3.40 -20.76
CA VAL A 124 6.27 -2.06 -21.37
C VAL A 124 5.71 -2.05 -22.79
N ASN A 125 5.95 -3.11 -23.57
CA ASN A 125 5.57 -3.20 -24.98
C ASN A 125 4.26 -3.98 -25.22
N GLU A 126 3.53 -4.35 -24.18
CA GLU A 126 2.17 -4.89 -24.31
C GLU A 126 1.20 -3.85 -24.89
N GLU A 127 0.31 -4.30 -25.77
CA GLU A 127 -0.65 -3.43 -26.45
C GLU A 127 -1.78 -2.98 -25.52
N MET A 128 -2.24 -1.74 -25.69
CA MET A 128 -3.43 -1.22 -25.04
C MET A 128 -4.54 -1.04 -26.07
N ALA A 129 -5.69 -1.70 -25.86
CA ALA A 129 -6.81 -1.69 -26.82
C ALA A 129 -6.38 -2.06 -28.25
N GLY A 130 -5.46 -3.03 -28.38
CA GLY A 130 -4.93 -3.52 -29.66
C GLY A 130 -3.95 -2.57 -30.36
N LEU A 131 -3.42 -1.57 -29.67
CA LEU A 131 -2.45 -0.63 -30.24
C LEU A 131 -1.18 -0.50 -29.38
N HIS A 132 -0.04 -0.79 -30.01
CA HIS A 132 1.28 -0.53 -29.44
C HIS A 132 1.58 0.99 -29.34
N TRP A 133 2.12 1.42 -28.21
CA TRP A 133 2.38 2.85 -27.96
C TRP A 133 3.34 3.48 -28.98
N ALA A 134 4.37 2.74 -29.41
CA ALA A 134 5.33 3.22 -30.40
C ALA A 134 4.69 3.40 -31.79
N ASN A 135 3.65 2.62 -32.11
CA ASN A 135 2.91 2.79 -33.36
C ASN A 135 2.08 4.08 -33.30
N ARG A 136 1.46 4.38 -32.16
CA ARG A 136 0.72 5.64 -31.95
C ARG A 136 1.64 6.86 -32.03
N THR A 137 2.83 6.81 -31.43
CA THR A 137 3.79 7.92 -31.53
C THR A 137 4.35 8.08 -32.95
N ALA A 138 4.61 6.98 -33.67
CA ALA A 138 5.03 7.03 -35.07
C ALA A 138 3.96 7.64 -35.99
N HIS A 139 2.69 7.30 -35.79
CA HIS A 139 1.58 7.91 -36.51
C HIS A 139 1.51 9.42 -36.24
N HIS A 140 1.60 9.84 -34.97
CA HIS A 140 1.60 11.25 -34.60
C HIS A 140 2.79 12.03 -35.18
N ARG A 141 3.98 11.41 -35.24
CA ARG A 141 5.15 12.01 -35.89
C ARG A 141 4.86 12.34 -37.35
N ASN A 142 4.31 11.38 -38.10
CA ASN A 142 4.02 11.58 -39.52
C ASN A 142 2.98 12.71 -39.70
N GLU A 143 1.95 12.74 -38.85
CA GLU A 143 0.94 13.78 -38.85
C GLU A 143 1.51 15.17 -38.53
N VAL A 144 2.36 15.30 -37.50
CA VAL A 144 2.94 16.62 -37.17
C VAL A 144 3.85 17.12 -38.29
N ILE A 145 4.62 16.24 -38.93
CA ILE A 145 5.50 16.59 -40.05
C ILE A 145 4.66 17.15 -41.19
N TYR A 146 3.61 16.42 -41.59
CA TYR A 146 2.70 16.85 -42.64
C TYR A 146 2.08 18.21 -42.32
N GLN A 147 1.55 18.37 -41.10
CA GLN A 147 0.86 19.58 -40.69
C GLN A 147 1.77 20.80 -40.60
N VAL A 148 2.99 20.64 -40.09
CA VAL A 148 3.98 21.73 -40.04
C VAL A 148 4.38 22.12 -41.46
N GLN A 149 4.73 21.17 -42.32
CA GLN A 149 5.09 21.47 -43.71
C GLN A 149 3.94 22.16 -44.47
N LYS A 150 2.70 21.70 -44.29
CA LYS A 150 1.51 22.34 -44.84
C LYS A 150 1.39 23.80 -44.36
N THR A 151 1.47 24.02 -43.05
CA THR A 151 1.38 25.35 -42.42
C THR A 151 2.44 26.31 -42.98
N LEU A 152 3.67 25.82 -43.14
CA LEU A 152 4.78 26.61 -43.68
C LEU A 152 4.54 26.98 -45.15
N LYS A 153 4.09 26.03 -45.98
CA LYS A 153 3.81 26.27 -47.41
C LYS A 153 2.65 27.23 -47.62
N GLU A 154 1.59 27.12 -46.81
CA GLU A 154 0.50 28.10 -46.81
C GLU A 154 1.01 29.50 -46.43
N GLY A 155 1.86 29.59 -45.40
CA GLY A 155 2.49 30.85 -45.03
C GLY A 155 3.32 31.48 -46.13
N LEU A 156 4.12 30.70 -46.85
CA LEU A 156 4.89 31.15 -48.00
C LEU A 156 3.98 31.57 -49.16
N SER A 157 2.89 30.85 -49.40
CA SER A 157 1.92 31.18 -50.47
C SER A 157 1.20 32.50 -50.21
N TYR A 158 0.96 32.85 -48.94
CA TYR A 158 0.39 34.13 -48.54
C TYR A 158 1.42 35.26 -48.40
N GLY A 159 2.72 34.99 -48.63
CA GLY A 159 3.78 35.96 -48.39
C GLY A 159 3.82 36.43 -46.93
N SER A 160 3.67 35.50 -45.99
CA SER A 160 3.62 35.81 -44.55
C SER A 160 4.95 36.37 -44.05
N THR A 161 4.90 37.22 -43.03
CA THR A 161 6.12 37.70 -42.36
C THR A 161 6.73 36.59 -41.49
N TYR A 162 8.00 36.74 -41.10
CA TYR A 162 8.65 35.81 -40.17
C TYR A 162 7.84 35.63 -38.87
N LYS A 163 7.32 36.72 -38.31
CA LYS A 163 6.51 36.69 -37.09
C LYS A 163 5.26 35.83 -37.27
N GLN A 164 4.50 36.06 -38.34
CA GLN A 164 3.30 35.26 -38.64
C GLN A 164 3.62 33.77 -38.82
N MET A 165 4.75 33.46 -39.48
CA MET A 165 5.20 32.09 -39.66
C MET A 165 5.57 31.43 -38.32
N SER A 166 6.31 32.14 -37.48
CA SER A 166 6.71 31.69 -36.14
C SER A 166 5.50 31.46 -35.24
N ASP A 167 4.50 32.34 -35.28
CA ASP A 167 3.30 32.24 -34.45
C ASP A 167 2.47 31.00 -34.84
N ARG A 168 2.26 30.76 -36.15
CA ARG A 168 1.57 29.55 -36.64
C ARG A 168 2.30 28.26 -36.26
N LEU A 169 3.63 28.26 -36.36
CA LEU A 169 4.43 27.11 -35.95
C LEU A 169 4.28 26.83 -34.44
N THR A 170 4.29 27.90 -33.63
CA THR A 170 4.13 27.82 -32.18
C THR A 170 2.79 27.19 -31.82
N GLU A 171 1.72 27.66 -32.44
CA GLU A 171 0.37 27.11 -32.25
C GLU A 171 0.32 25.61 -32.61
N LYS A 172 0.89 25.23 -33.75
CA LYS A 172 0.88 23.83 -34.20
C LYS A 172 1.62 22.90 -33.23
N LEU A 173 2.79 23.29 -32.75
CA LEU A 173 3.58 22.49 -31.83
C LEU A 173 2.99 22.47 -30.41
N ASN A 174 2.40 23.58 -29.95
CA ASN A 174 1.69 23.63 -28.68
C ASN A 174 0.45 22.73 -28.66
N GLY A 175 -0.26 22.60 -29.79
CA GLY A 175 -1.34 21.62 -29.91
C GLY A 175 -0.85 20.17 -29.91
N ASP A 176 0.30 19.92 -30.54
CA ASP A 176 0.85 18.57 -30.70
C ASP A 176 1.45 17.99 -29.41
N VAL A 177 2.05 18.82 -28.54
CA VAL A 177 2.69 18.39 -27.28
C VAL A 177 1.74 17.60 -26.35
N LEU A 178 0.43 17.85 -26.46
CA LEU A 178 -0.57 17.18 -25.63
C LEU A 178 -0.72 15.69 -25.96
N LYS A 179 -0.38 15.27 -27.19
CA LYS A 179 -0.51 13.88 -27.64
C LYS A 179 0.49 12.93 -26.95
N PRO A 180 1.82 13.17 -27.02
CA PRO A 180 2.77 12.32 -26.30
C PRO A 180 2.56 12.38 -24.78
N ILE A 181 2.15 13.52 -24.22
CA ILE A 181 1.74 13.63 -22.80
C ILE A 181 0.57 12.69 -22.48
N ARG A 182 -0.44 12.61 -23.35
CA ARG A 182 -1.57 11.69 -23.16
C ARG A 182 -1.14 10.23 -23.26
N ILE A 183 -0.24 9.91 -24.21
CA ILE A 183 0.31 8.56 -24.37
C ILE A 183 1.05 8.15 -23.10
N ILE A 184 1.98 8.95 -22.60
CA ILE A 184 2.78 8.58 -21.42
C ILE A 184 1.93 8.43 -20.17
N ARG A 185 0.90 9.26 -19.99
CA ARG A 185 -0.05 9.11 -18.86
C ARG A 185 -0.83 7.81 -18.94
N THR A 186 -1.36 7.49 -20.12
CA THR A 186 -2.23 6.31 -20.31
C THR A 186 -1.41 5.02 -20.22
N GLU A 187 -0.26 4.98 -20.90
CA GLU A 187 0.65 3.83 -20.84
C GLU A 187 1.33 3.69 -19.49
N GLY A 188 1.70 4.80 -18.84
CA GLY A 188 2.29 4.75 -17.51
C GLY A 188 1.34 4.17 -16.47
N ALA A 189 0.06 4.55 -16.52
CA ALA A 189 -0.95 3.97 -15.66
C ALA A 189 -1.22 2.49 -15.96
N ARG A 190 -1.27 2.10 -17.24
CA ARG A 190 -1.37 0.69 -17.66
C ARG A 190 -0.19 -0.13 -17.16
N VAL A 191 1.04 0.32 -17.40
CA VAL A 191 2.27 -0.37 -16.98
C VAL A 191 2.30 -0.48 -15.46
N HIS A 192 1.99 0.59 -14.72
CA HIS A 192 1.90 0.54 -13.27
C HIS A 192 0.90 -0.54 -12.79
N ALA A 193 -0.33 -0.53 -13.29
CA ALA A 193 -1.34 -1.50 -12.90
C ALA A 193 -0.98 -2.94 -13.32
N SER A 194 -0.46 -3.13 -14.54
CA SER A 194 -0.04 -4.44 -15.05
C SER A 194 1.12 -5.01 -14.22
N THR A 195 2.14 -4.20 -13.95
CA THR A 195 3.27 -4.61 -13.12
C THR A 195 2.84 -4.93 -11.68
N GLN A 196 1.93 -4.14 -11.10
CA GLN A 196 1.38 -4.40 -9.78
C GLN A 196 0.66 -5.76 -9.77
N MET A 197 -0.22 -6.02 -10.75
CA MET A 197 -0.93 -7.29 -10.89
C MET A 197 0.04 -8.47 -11.08
N GLN A 198 0.95 -8.41 -12.04
CA GLN A 198 1.92 -9.50 -12.30
C GLN A 198 2.81 -9.80 -11.08
N SER A 199 3.19 -8.76 -10.32
CA SER A 199 3.96 -8.94 -9.09
C SER A 199 3.13 -9.64 -8.02
N LEU A 200 1.87 -9.23 -7.86
CA LEU A 200 0.94 -9.82 -6.90
C LEU A 200 0.54 -11.25 -7.27
N ASP A 201 0.36 -11.57 -8.55
CA ASP A 201 0.09 -12.95 -9.02
C ASP A 201 1.20 -13.89 -8.56
N LYS A 202 2.46 -13.50 -8.79
CA LYS A 202 3.64 -14.26 -8.34
C LYS A 202 3.76 -14.34 -6.81
N ILE A 203 3.25 -13.35 -6.09
CA ILE A 203 3.20 -13.36 -4.63
C ILE A 203 2.11 -14.35 -4.16
N ALA A 204 0.95 -14.37 -4.81
CA ALA A 204 -0.14 -15.31 -4.55
C ALA A 204 0.28 -16.76 -4.82
N GLU A 205 1.02 -17.02 -5.91
CA GLU A 205 1.63 -18.32 -6.25
C GLU A 205 2.54 -18.85 -5.13
N LYS A 206 3.17 -17.96 -4.36
CA LYS A 206 3.98 -18.32 -3.17
C LYS A 206 3.15 -18.53 -1.89
N GLY A 207 1.83 -18.68 -2.04
CA GLY A 207 0.89 -18.93 -0.95
C GLY A 207 0.72 -17.74 0.00
N VAL A 208 0.86 -16.51 -0.50
CA VAL A 208 0.49 -15.31 0.26
C VAL A 208 -0.96 -14.99 -0.03
N LYS A 209 -1.79 -15.00 1.01
CA LYS A 209 -3.20 -14.61 0.89
C LYS A 209 -3.31 -13.10 0.99
N MET A 210 -4.18 -12.50 0.18
CA MET A 210 -4.29 -11.05 0.03
C MET A 210 -5.74 -10.66 -0.19
N THR A 211 -6.10 -9.47 0.28
CA THR A 211 -7.30 -8.76 -0.19
C THR A 211 -6.87 -7.48 -0.89
N LYS A 212 -7.68 -7.02 -1.84
CA LYS A 212 -7.42 -5.80 -2.58
C LYS A 212 -8.58 -4.83 -2.42
N LYS A 213 -8.26 -3.54 -2.29
CA LYS A 213 -9.23 -2.46 -2.07
C LYS A 213 -9.12 -1.41 -3.15
N TRP A 214 -10.26 -1.08 -3.76
CA TRP A 214 -10.32 -0.03 -4.77
C TRP A 214 -10.37 1.34 -4.12
N LEU A 215 -9.44 2.24 -4.45
CA LEU A 215 -9.46 3.62 -3.99
C LEU A 215 -9.53 4.57 -5.18
N SER A 216 -10.60 5.35 -5.25
CA SER A 216 -10.67 6.50 -6.15
C SER A 216 -9.96 7.73 -5.59
N ALA A 217 -9.48 8.62 -6.46
CA ALA A 217 -8.93 9.94 -6.09
C ALA A 217 -9.93 10.89 -5.39
N LYS A 218 -11.23 10.54 -5.33
CA LYS A 218 -12.33 11.30 -4.72
C LYS A 218 -12.56 12.74 -5.22
N ASP A 219 -11.93 13.17 -6.31
CA ASP A 219 -12.20 14.50 -6.86
C ASP A 219 -13.34 14.50 -7.89
N GLU A 220 -13.73 15.71 -8.30
CA GLU A 220 -14.85 15.99 -9.21
C GLU A 220 -14.75 15.29 -10.57
N ARG A 221 -13.54 15.06 -11.10
CA ARG A 221 -13.34 14.44 -12.42
C ARG A 221 -13.31 12.91 -12.37
N VAL A 222 -13.38 12.31 -11.18
CA VAL A 222 -13.59 10.86 -11.06
C VAL A 222 -15.01 10.56 -11.57
N ARG A 223 -15.19 9.50 -12.33
CA ARG A 223 -16.54 9.12 -12.83
C ARG A 223 -17.41 8.64 -11.67
N ASP A 224 -18.72 8.86 -11.74
CA ASP A 224 -19.67 8.42 -10.69
C ASP A 224 -19.52 6.95 -10.33
N MET A 225 -19.44 6.10 -11.34
CA MET A 225 -19.27 4.66 -11.14
C MET A 225 -17.98 4.31 -10.42
N HIS A 226 -16.89 5.05 -10.69
CA HIS A 226 -15.60 4.84 -10.03
C HIS A 226 -15.58 5.39 -8.60
N ARG A 227 -16.37 6.44 -8.32
CA ARG A 227 -16.61 6.91 -6.95
C ARG A 227 -17.35 5.86 -6.13
N GLN A 228 -18.35 5.19 -6.70
CA GLN A 228 -19.08 4.10 -6.05
C GLN A 228 -18.18 2.90 -5.71
N MET A 229 -17.13 2.67 -6.50
CA MET A 229 -16.14 1.63 -6.19
C MET A 229 -15.22 1.97 -5.01
N HIS A 230 -15.23 3.22 -4.50
CA HIS A 230 -14.31 3.64 -3.46
C HIS A 230 -14.51 2.83 -2.17
N GLY A 231 -13.44 2.18 -1.72
CA GLY A 231 -13.40 1.41 -0.49
C GLY A 231 -13.92 -0.02 -0.64
N ILE A 232 -14.40 -0.43 -1.83
CA ILE A 232 -14.79 -1.82 -2.08
C ILE A 232 -13.56 -2.71 -1.98
N SER A 233 -13.67 -3.76 -1.17
CA SER A 233 -12.63 -4.76 -0.95
C SER A 233 -13.10 -6.13 -1.41
N VAL A 234 -12.23 -6.86 -2.11
CA VAL A 234 -12.47 -8.24 -2.57
C VAL A 234 -11.24 -9.10 -2.30
N ALA A 235 -11.38 -10.43 -2.36
CA ALA A 235 -10.20 -11.29 -2.34
C ALA A 235 -9.31 -10.99 -3.56
N TYR A 236 -8.00 -11.18 -3.45
CA TYR A 236 -7.09 -10.85 -4.55
C TYR A 236 -7.46 -11.55 -5.87
N GLU A 237 -7.82 -12.82 -5.76
CA GLU A 237 -8.20 -13.70 -6.89
C GLU A 237 -9.50 -13.27 -7.58
N ASP A 238 -10.35 -12.50 -6.90
CA ASP A 238 -11.65 -12.10 -7.42
C ASP A 238 -11.53 -10.85 -8.31
N ASP A 239 -12.46 -10.70 -9.25
CA ASP A 239 -12.58 -9.47 -10.02
C ASP A 239 -13.36 -8.42 -9.23
N PHE A 240 -13.02 -7.15 -9.43
CA PHE A 240 -13.96 -6.07 -9.12
C PHE A 240 -15.09 -6.09 -10.15
N ALA A 241 -16.33 -5.89 -9.69
CA ALA A 241 -17.49 -5.67 -10.54
C ALA A 241 -17.91 -4.20 -10.47
N LEU A 242 -17.81 -3.48 -11.59
CA LEU A 242 -18.27 -2.10 -11.69
C LEU A 242 -19.81 -2.05 -11.75
N PRO A 243 -20.44 -0.89 -11.46
CA PRO A 243 -21.90 -0.75 -11.47
C PRO A 243 -22.61 -1.11 -12.80
N ASP A 244 -21.90 -1.12 -13.93
CA ASP A 244 -22.44 -1.53 -15.23
C ASP A 244 -22.16 -3.00 -15.58
N GLY A 245 -21.65 -3.77 -14.62
CA GLY A 245 -21.29 -5.17 -14.80
C GLY A 245 -19.91 -5.42 -15.37
N THR A 246 -19.13 -4.39 -15.74
CA THR A 246 -17.76 -4.59 -16.21
C THR A 246 -16.91 -5.20 -15.11
N LYS A 247 -16.26 -6.34 -15.41
CA LYS A 247 -15.33 -7.01 -14.49
C LYS A 247 -13.90 -6.63 -14.80
N THR A 248 -13.10 -6.40 -13.76
CA THR A 248 -11.67 -6.13 -13.93
C THR A 248 -10.86 -6.51 -12.69
N LYS A 249 -9.63 -6.97 -12.91
CA LYS A 249 -8.69 -7.28 -11.83
C LYS A 249 -8.16 -6.03 -11.14
N MET A 250 -7.93 -4.95 -11.90
CA MET A 250 -7.32 -3.70 -11.45
C MET A 250 -7.88 -2.51 -12.26
N PRO A 251 -7.92 -1.30 -11.69
CA PRO A 251 -8.08 -0.08 -12.49
C PRO A 251 -7.07 -0.03 -13.64
N HIS A 252 -7.43 0.64 -14.73
CA HIS A 252 -6.61 0.77 -15.96
C HIS A 252 -6.44 -0.49 -16.80
N LEU A 253 -6.93 -1.64 -16.33
CA LEU A 253 -6.85 -2.94 -17.02
C LEU A 253 -8.23 -3.55 -17.28
N SER A 254 -9.28 -2.73 -17.42
CA SER A 254 -10.61 -3.26 -17.76
C SER A 254 -10.74 -3.68 -19.22
N GLY A 255 -9.90 -3.14 -20.11
CA GLY A 255 -10.02 -3.33 -21.55
C GLY A 255 -11.11 -2.47 -22.18
N VAL A 256 -11.84 -1.68 -21.37
CA VAL A 256 -12.92 -0.81 -21.83
C VAL A 256 -12.47 0.64 -21.71
N ALA A 257 -12.32 1.31 -22.86
CA ALA A 257 -11.82 2.68 -22.95
C ALA A 257 -12.53 3.67 -22.00
N LYS A 258 -13.85 3.51 -21.79
CA LYS A 258 -14.65 4.35 -20.90
C LYS A 258 -14.22 4.28 -19.43
N HIS A 259 -13.60 3.17 -19.01
CA HIS A 259 -13.11 2.96 -17.66
C HIS A 259 -11.61 3.19 -17.54
N ASP A 260 -10.80 2.89 -18.55
CA ASP A 260 -9.34 2.97 -18.40
C ASP A 260 -8.78 4.37 -18.66
N ILE A 261 -9.32 5.09 -19.64
CA ILE A 261 -8.79 6.40 -20.05
C ILE A 261 -9.02 7.43 -18.95
N ASN A 262 -7.98 8.21 -18.61
CA ASN A 262 -8.02 9.23 -17.57
C ASN A 262 -8.50 8.72 -16.19
N CYS A 263 -8.49 7.40 -15.97
CA CYS A 263 -8.76 6.84 -14.65
C CYS A 263 -7.71 7.36 -13.67
N ARG A 264 -8.12 7.53 -12.41
CA ARG A 264 -7.25 7.97 -11.30
C ARG A 264 -7.56 7.15 -10.05
N CYS A 265 -7.97 5.90 -10.28
CA CYS A 265 -8.23 4.96 -9.22
C CYS A 265 -7.01 4.05 -9.08
N ILE A 266 -6.71 3.68 -7.85
CA ILE A 266 -5.62 2.79 -7.49
C ILE A 266 -6.17 1.60 -6.72
N VAL A 267 -5.31 0.63 -6.50
CA VAL A 267 -5.60 -0.50 -5.60
C VAL A 267 -4.56 -0.55 -4.50
N THR A 268 -5.03 -0.65 -3.26
CA THR A 268 -4.20 -1.00 -2.11
C THR A 268 -4.37 -2.48 -1.79
N ILE A 269 -3.32 -3.10 -1.26
CA ILE A 269 -3.30 -4.53 -0.95
C ILE A 269 -3.11 -4.70 0.55
N ASP A 270 -4.02 -5.46 1.15
CA ASP A 270 -3.82 -5.98 2.49
C ASP A 270 -3.33 -7.41 2.38
N PHE A 271 -2.08 -7.64 2.80
CA PHE A 271 -1.51 -8.97 2.86
C PHE A 271 -2.08 -9.64 4.11
N ALA A 272 -2.90 -10.67 3.93
CA ALA A 272 -3.33 -11.49 5.04
C ALA A 272 -2.06 -12.03 5.70
N LYS A 273 -1.86 -11.67 6.97
CA LYS A 273 -0.72 -12.16 7.73
C LYS A 273 -0.81 -13.68 7.67
N ASN A 274 0.22 -14.32 7.12
CA ASN A 274 0.51 -15.70 7.48
C ASN A 274 0.88 -15.64 8.96
N ILE A 275 -0.12 -15.54 9.84
CA ILE A 275 -0.01 -16.14 11.17
C ILE A 275 0.25 -17.59 10.83
N ASP A 276 1.49 -18.04 11.02
CA ASP A 276 1.83 -19.44 10.91
C ASP A 276 0.70 -20.25 11.53
N LYS A 277 -0.02 -21.04 10.72
CA LYS A 277 -1.08 -21.94 11.21
C LYS A 277 -0.55 -22.97 12.22
N ASN A 278 0.75 -22.95 12.50
CA ASN A 278 1.43 -23.68 13.54
C ASN A 278 1.64 -22.83 14.82
N THR A 279 0.60 -22.13 15.28
CA THR A 279 0.58 -21.60 16.65
C THR A 279 0.54 -22.77 17.64
N ASN A 280 1.25 -22.67 18.77
CA ASN A 280 1.22 -23.68 19.84
C ASN A 280 0.05 -23.49 20.81
N PHE A 281 -1.00 -22.79 20.38
CA PHE A 281 -2.15 -22.46 21.20
C PHE A 281 -3.45 -22.43 20.39
N LYS A 282 -4.58 -22.62 21.07
CA LYS A 282 -5.93 -22.51 20.52
C LYS A 282 -6.70 -21.45 21.31
N GLY A 283 -7.64 -20.78 20.65
CA GLY A 283 -8.49 -19.77 21.30
C GLY A 283 -9.46 -20.40 22.30
N ASN A 284 -9.63 -19.75 23.46
CA ASN A 284 -10.53 -20.15 24.54
C ASN A 284 -11.61 -19.11 24.85
N LEU A 285 -11.89 -18.18 23.93
CA LEU A 285 -12.80 -17.07 24.22
C LEU A 285 -14.21 -17.56 24.58
N GLU A 286 -14.58 -18.78 24.19
CA GLU A 286 -15.87 -19.37 24.56
C GLU A 286 -16.06 -19.54 26.07
N ASN A 287 -14.98 -19.80 26.81
CA ASN A 287 -15.00 -19.86 28.28
C ASN A 287 -15.15 -18.48 28.93
N TRP A 288 -15.01 -17.40 28.15
CA TRP A 288 -15.02 -16.02 28.62
C TRP A 288 -16.10 -15.20 27.91
N LYS A 289 -17.27 -15.81 27.68
CA LYS A 289 -18.46 -15.13 27.16
C LYS A 289 -19.08 -14.24 28.24
N VAL A 290 -19.62 -13.09 27.80
CA VAL A 290 -20.40 -12.21 28.68
C VAL A 290 -21.67 -12.95 29.10
N VAL A 291 -22.02 -12.83 30.38
CA VAL A 291 -23.23 -13.45 30.94
C VAL A 291 -24.30 -12.40 31.18
N ASP A 292 -25.57 -12.84 31.19
CA ASP A 292 -26.68 -11.99 31.63
C ASP A 292 -26.52 -11.56 33.09
N SER A 293 -27.12 -10.43 33.45
CA SER A 293 -27.07 -9.85 34.80
C SER A 293 -27.51 -10.82 35.91
N LYS A 294 -28.38 -11.78 35.60
CA LYS A 294 -28.83 -12.82 36.53
C LYS A 294 -27.74 -13.83 36.92
N ASN A 295 -26.74 -13.98 36.07
CA ASN A 295 -25.60 -14.89 36.28
C ASN A 295 -24.34 -14.13 36.73
N SER A 296 -24.47 -12.84 37.03
CA SER A 296 -23.42 -12.00 37.59
C SER A 296 -23.06 -12.50 38.99
N LYS A 297 -21.76 -12.51 39.31
CA LYS A 297 -21.23 -12.90 40.62
C LYS A 297 -20.48 -11.77 41.28
N THR A 298 -20.20 -11.91 42.57
CA THR A 298 -19.40 -10.98 43.36
C THR A 298 -18.09 -11.63 43.77
N VAL A 299 -17.03 -10.82 43.85
CA VAL A 299 -15.72 -11.29 44.32
C VAL A 299 -15.77 -11.58 45.82
N THR A 300 -15.15 -12.69 46.23
CA THR A 300 -14.95 -13.04 47.64
C THR A 300 -13.48 -12.90 48.04
N GLU A 301 -13.21 -12.86 49.35
CA GLU A 301 -11.84 -12.78 49.89
C GLU A 301 -11.56 -14.04 50.71
N LEU A 302 -10.37 -14.62 50.50
CA LEU A 302 -9.92 -15.75 51.30
C LEU A 302 -9.22 -15.28 52.56
N HIS A 303 -9.79 -15.63 53.71
CA HIS A 303 -9.16 -15.41 55.02
C HIS A 303 -8.27 -16.57 55.46
N GLU A 304 -8.26 -17.67 54.71
CA GLU A 304 -7.28 -18.75 54.83
C GLU A 304 -6.89 -19.28 53.44
N TYR A 305 -5.63 -19.70 53.28
CA TYR A 305 -5.14 -20.30 52.06
C TYR A 305 -4.29 -21.54 52.35
N ASP A 306 -4.52 -22.61 51.60
CA ASP A 306 -3.82 -23.88 51.73
C ASP A 306 -2.67 -23.97 50.72
N ILE A 307 -1.48 -24.28 51.21
CA ILE A 307 -0.33 -24.65 50.38
C ILE A 307 0.16 -26.01 50.85
N ASP A 308 0.05 -27.01 49.98
CA ASP A 308 0.53 -28.38 50.20
C ASP A 308 0.02 -29.00 51.52
N GLY A 309 -1.23 -28.71 51.90
CA GLY A 309 -1.87 -29.22 53.13
C GLY A 309 -1.60 -28.38 54.39
N VAL A 310 -0.85 -27.29 54.27
CA VAL A 310 -0.61 -26.33 55.36
C VAL A 310 -1.52 -25.11 55.15
N LYS A 311 -2.37 -24.84 56.15
CA LYS A 311 -3.29 -23.70 56.15
C LYS A 311 -2.67 -22.46 56.77
N TYR A 312 -2.70 -21.37 56.01
CA TYR A 312 -2.24 -20.04 56.42
C TYR A 312 -3.44 -19.11 56.61
N LYS A 313 -3.65 -18.62 57.83
CA LYS A 313 -4.77 -17.72 58.16
C LYS A 313 -4.31 -16.26 58.13
N VAL A 314 -5.16 -15.37 57.60
CA VAL A 314 -4.90 -13.93 57.57
C VAL A 314 -4.80 -13.39 58.99
N ASP A 315 -3.64 -12.84 59.32
CA ASP A 315 -3.33 -12.28 60.65
C ASP A 315 -2.91 -10.79 60.58
N GLY A 316 -2.88 -10.22 59.37
CA GLY A 316 -2.48 -8.83 59.12
C GLY A 316 -0.98 -8.56 59.27
N ARG A 317 -0.17 -9.55 59.65
CA ARG A 317 1.27 -9.42 59.87
C ARG A 317 2.09 -10.34 58.96
N HIS A 318 1.88 -11.64 59.04
CA HIS A 318 2.58 -12.67 58.27
C HIS A 318 1.79 -13.10 57.03
N VAL A 319 0.46 -12.99 57.10
CA VAL A 319 -0.47 -13.31 56.00
C VAL A 319 -1.43 -12.14 55.84
N LYS A 320 -1.47 -11.53 54.66
CA LYS A 320 -2.20 -10.26 54.41
C LYS A 320 -3.03 -10.30 53.14
N LEU A 321 -4.18 -9.65 53.17
CA LEU A 321 -4.95 -9.26 51.98
C LEU A 321 -4.43 -7.89 51.52
N ASP A 322 -3.38 -7.87 50.70
CA ASP A 322 -2.67 -6.65 50.27
C ASP A 322 -2.76 -6.39 48.76
N TYR A 323 -3.87 -6.80 48.15
CA TYR A 323 -4.16 -6.56 46.73
C TYR A 323 -4.42 -5.07 46.44
N ASP A 324 -4.14 -4.62 45.22
CA ASP A 324 -4.33 -3.23 44.81
C ASP A 324 -5.73 -2.95 44.20
N SER A 325 -6.07 -1.67 44.01
CA SER A 325 -7.38 -1.28 43.45
C SER A 325 -7.59 -1.75 42.00
N ASN A 326 -6.51 -1.88 41.22
CA ASN A 326 -6.58 -2.37 39.84
C ASN A 326 -6.82 -3.88 39.80
N GLU A 327 -6.15 -4.64 40.67
CA GLU A 327 -6.36 -6.06 40.87
C GLU A 327 -7.81 -6.35 41.27
N LYS A 328 -8.35 -5.59 42.23
CA LYS A 328 -9.74 -5.71 42.66
C LYS A 328 -10.73 -5.37 41.55
N ASN A 329 -10.50 -4.28 40.82
CA ASN A 329 -11.37 -3.87 39.70
C ASN A 329 -11.43 -4.93 38.59
N ILE A 330 -10.30 -5.55 38.23
CA ILE A 330 -10.28 -6.63 37.24
C ILE A 330 -11.04 -7.85 37.77
N ALA A 331 -10.85 -8.22 39.03
CA ALA A 331 -11.59 -9.31 39.67
C ALA A 331 -13.11 -9.06 39.64
N ASP A 332 -13.56 -7.85 39.98
CA ASP A 332 -14.98 -7.48 39.96
C ASP A 332 -15.57 -7.56 38.55
N ILE A 333 -14.85 -7.09 37.53
CA ILE A 333 -15.27 -7.21 36.13
C ILE A 333 -15.38 -8.70 35.73
N ILE A 334 -14.42 -9.52 36.13
CA ILE A 334 -14.43 -10.96 35.81
C ILE A 334 -15.64 -11.66 36.45
N ALA A 335 -15.90 -11.40 37.72
CA ALA A 335 -17.04 -11.98 38.44
C ALA A 335 -18.38 -11.49 37.86
N GLN A 336 -18.50 -10.17 37.62
CA GLN A 336 -19.77 -9.57 37.25
C GLN A 336 -20.14 -9.78 35.78
N LYS A 337 -19.18 -9.55 34.86
CA LYS A 337 -19.41 -9.54 33.41
C LYS A 337 -19.30 -10.92 32.79
N TYR A 338 -18.46 -11.80 33.36
CA TYR A 338 -18.20 -13.14 32.82
C TYR A 338 -18.71 -14.27 33.74
N GLY A 339 -19.41 -13.92 34.83
CA GLY A 339 -20.09 -14.87 35.71
C GLY A 339 -19.16 -15.86 36.42
N LYS A 340 -17.89 -15.49 36.61
CA LYS A 340 -16.89 -16.37 37.21
C LYS A 340 -16.91 -16.28 38.73
N ASP A 341 -16.66 -17.39 39.39
CA ASP A 341 -16.39 -17.38 40.82
C ASP A 341 -14.97 -16.89 41.04
N VAL A 342 -14.81 -15.71 41.64
CA VAL A 342 -13.50 -15.05 41.80
C VAL A 342 -13.23 -14.85 43.28
N GLN A 343 -12.09 -15.36 43.74
CA GLN A 343 -11.65 -15.24 45.13
C GLN A 343 -10.28 -14.55 45.15
N MET A 344 -10.16 -13.48 45.93
CA MET A 344 -8.88 -12.79 46.17
C MET A 344 -8.06 -13.62 47.17
N VAL A 345 -6.80 -13.89 46.84
CA VAL A 345 -5.93 -14.75 47.63
C VAL A 345 -4.99 -13.91 48.50
N PRO A 346 -4.84 -14.21 49.81
CA PRO A 346 -3.93 -13.47 50.66
C PRO A 346 -2.47 -13.82 50.36
N ARG A 347 -1.59 -12.83 50.47
CA ARG A 347 -0.14 -12.99 50.34
C ARG A 347 0.45 -13.52 51.64
N ILE A 348 1.28 -14.56 51.54
CA ILE A 348 2.01 -15.15 52.66
C ILE A 348 3.44 -14.58 52.66
N LEU A 349 3.74 -13.71 53.63
CA LEU A 349 5.04 -13.08 53.80
C LEU A 349 6.01 -13.97 54.61
N GLU A 350 5.48 -14.72 55.57
CA GLU A 350 6.23 -15.68 56.38
C GLU A 350 5.48 -17.03 56.47
N PRO A 351 6.17 -18.17 56.24
CA PRO A 351 7.59 -18.32 55.96
C PRO A 351 7.98 -17.77 54.57
N LYS A 352 9.24 -17.32 54.45
CA LYS A 352 9.75 -16.77 53.19
C LYS A 352 9.70 -17.84 52.09
N LYS A 353 9.44 -17.41 50.85
CA LYS A 353 9.35 -18.23 49.61
C LYS A 353 7.99 -18.90 49.34
N CYS A 354 6.95 -18.66 50.15
CA CYS A 354 5.58 -19.00 49.76
C CYS A 354 5.11 -18.05 48.65
N ARG A 355 4.77 -18.58 47.48
CA ARG A 355 4.22 -17.81 46.35
C ARG A 355 2.74 -18.11 46.21
N THR A 356 1.90 -17.09 46.31
CA THR A 356 0.44 -17.19 46.20
C THR A 356 -0.03 -16.54 44.90
N PRO A 357 -0.99 -17.11 44.17
CA PRO A 357 -1.63 -16.43 43.04
C PRO A 357 -2.35 -15.17 43.50
N ASP A 358 -2.76 -14.31 42.57
CA ASP A 358 -3.57 -13.13 42.88
C ASP A 358 -5.04 -13.51 43.03
N TYR A 359 -5.50 -14.47 42.20
CA TYR A 359 -6.89 -14.91 42.17
C TYR A 359 -7.01 -16.44 42.17
N LEU A 360 -8.10 -16.93 42.75
CA LEU A 360 -8.73 -18.18 42.33
C LEU A 360 -9.93 -17.85 41.45
N ILE A 361 -9.95 -18.36 40.22
CA ILE A 361 -11.07 -18.17 39.29
C ILE A 361 -11.65 -19.55 38.97
N ASN A 362 -12.88 -19.80 39.42
CA ASN A 362 -13.50 -21.12 39.42
C ASN A 362 -12.59 -22.21 40.06
N GLY A 363 -11.84 -21.84 41.10
CA GLY A 363 -10.90 -22.72 41.80
C GLY A 363 -9.50 -22.84 41.17
N GLU A 364 -9.29 -22.32 39.96
CA GLU A 364 -7.99 -22.36 39.27
C GLU A 364 -7.11 -21.14 39.65
N LYS A 365 -5.79 -21.33 39.70
CA LYS A 365 -4.85 -20.28 40.13
C LYS A 365 -4.54 -19.33 38.98
N TYR A 366 -4.75 -18.03 39.19
CA TYR A 366 -4.46 -16.97 38.22
C TYR A 366 -3.57 -15.87 38.82
N ASP A 367 -2.67 -15.38 37.99
CA ASP A 367 -1.74 -14.29 38.32
C ASP A 367 -1.91 -13.13 37.33
N LEU A 368 -1.99 -11.90 37.82
CA LEU A 368 -2.21 -10.69 37.03
C LEU A 368 -0.88 -10.09 36.60
N LYS A 369 -0.71 -9.93 35.28
CA LYS A 369 0.46 -9.30 34.68
C LYS A 369 0.08 -8.03 33.91
N SER A 370 0.68 -6.91 34.30
CA SER A 370 0.44 -5.60 33.69
C SER A 370 1.72 -5.07 33.00
N PRO A 371 2.05 -5.54 31.78
CA PRO A 371 3.24 -5.07 31.06
C PRO A 371 3.19 -3.56 30.78
N THR A 372 4.34 -2.89 30.90
CA THR A 372 4.49 -1.46 30.58
C THR A 372 5.41 -1.20 29.37
N GLY A 373 6.37 -2.09 29.12
CA GLY A 373 7.31 -1.98 28.01
C GLY A 373 6.74 -2.39 26.65
N SER A 374 7.51 -2.16 25.60
CA SER A 374 7.20 -2.52 24.20
C SER A 374 8.28 -3.43 23.57
N GLY A 375 9.07 -4.11 24.40
CA GLY A 375 10.15 -4.99 23.95
C GLY A 375 9.65 -6.35 23.49
N LYS A 376 10.46 -7.02 22.67
CA LYS A 376 10.14 -8.34 22.07
C LYS A 376 9.93 -9.48 23.08
N ASN A 377 10.31 -9.28 24.34
CA ASN A 377 10.15 -10.27 25.42
C ASN A 377 9.34 -9.73 26.62
N THR A 378 8.76 -8.54 26.54
CA THR A 378 8.12 -7.88 27.68
C THR A 378 7.06 -8.76 28.36
N ILE A 379 6.18 -9.40 27.59
CA ILE A 379 5.17 -10.32 28.12
C ILE A 379 5.79 -11.65 28.51
N TYR A 380 6.71 -12.18 27.70
CA TYR A 380 7.39 -13.45 27.97
C TYR A 380 8.11 -13.44 29.33
N ASP A 381 8.89 -12.39 29.61
CA ASP A 381 9.69 -12.30 30.84
C ASP A 381 8.82 -12.15 32.08
N ILE A 382 7.72 -11.38 31.98
CA ILE A 382 6.78 -11.20 33.09
C ILE A 382 5.99 -12.49 33.35
N VAL A 383 5.49 -13.19 32.32
CA VAL A 383 4.78 -14.47 32.49
C VAL A 383 5.71 -15.56 33.04
N LYS A 384 6.98 -15.58 32.61
CA LYS A 384 7.99 -16.49 33.17
C LYS A 384 8.17 -16.33 34.68
N SER A 385 7.94 -15.13 35.22
CA SER A 385 8.06 -14.85 36.66
C SER A 385 6.97 -15.51 37.51
N SER A 386 5.83 -15.90 36.93
CA SER A 386 4.69 -16.56 37.60
C SER A 386 4.97 -18.02 38.00
N LYS A 387 6.16 -18.54 37.69
CA LYS A 387 6.55 -19.91 38.02
C LYS A 387 6.37 -20.18 39.52
N ASN A 388 5.73 -21.32 39.83
CA ASN A 388 5.35 -21.78 41.17
C ASN A 388 4.30 -20.92 41.89
N GLN A 389 3.69 -19.94 41.22
CA GLN A 389 2.65 -19.08 41.77
C GLN A 389 1.28 -19.42 41.15
N ALA A 390 1.23 -19.47 39.82
CA ALA A 390 0.06 -19.82 39.04
C ALA A 390 0.47 -20.48 37.72
N ASP A 391 -0.41 -21.32 37.18
CA ASP A 391 -0.32 -21.90 35.84
C ASP A 391 -1.22 -21.18 34.82
N ASN A 392 -2.01 -20.19 35.26
CA ASN A 392 -2.79 -19.32 34.38
C ASN A 392 -2.45 -17.84 34.63
N CYS A 393 -2.50 -17.03 33.57
CA CYS A 393 -2.20 -15.60 33.66
C CYS A 393 -3.29 -14.75 33.04
N ILE A 394 -3.59 -13.62 33.69
CA ILE A 394 -4.37 -12.52 33.11
C ILE A 394 -3.39 -11.42 32.73
N ILE A 395 -3.35 -11.04 31.46
CA ILE A 395 -2.47 -9.99 30.97
C ILE A 395 -3.28 -8.72 30.70
N ALA A 396 -3.11 -7.71 31.56
CA ALA A 396 -3.74 -6.40 31.42
C ALA A 396 -2.92 -5.51 30.47
N LEU A 397 -3.43 -5.29 29.26
CA LEU A 397 -2.71 -4.61 28.18
C LEU A 397 -2.81 -3.08 28.20
N ASN A 398 -3.52 -2.50 29.19
CA ASN A 398 -3.80 -1.06 29.24
C ASN A 398 -2.53 -0.18 29.39
N LYS A 399 -1.45 -0.74 29.94
CA LYS A 399 -0.22 0.01 30.23
C LYS A 399 0.90 -0.20 29.20
N THR A 400 0.70 -1.06 28.20
CA THR A 400 1.71 -1.35 27.16
C THR A 400 1.28 -0.80 25.80
N ASN A 401 2.27 -0.38 25.00
CA ASN A 401 2.08 0.02 23.60
C ASN A 401 2.30 -1.14 22.61
N LEU A 402 2.39 -2.38 23.09
CA LEU A 402 2.48 -3.55 22.22
C LEU A 402 1.22 -3.67 21.35
N SER A 403 1.42 -3.94 20.07
CA SER A 403 0.30 -4.32 19.21
C SER A 403 -0.22 -5.69 19.61
N MET A 404 -1.48 -6.00 19.31
CA MET A 404 -2.04 -7.34 19.53
C MET A 404 -1.24 -8.44 18.83
N GLU A 405 -0.55 -8.09 17.75
CA GLU A 405 0.31 -8.99 17.01
C GLU A 405 1.58 -9.32 17.78
N ASP A 406 2.25 -8.31 18.36
CA ASP A 406 3.42 -8.53 19.21
C ASP A 406 3.05 -9.33 20.47
N VAL A 407 1.84 -9.13 21.00
CA VAL A 407 1.29 -9.89 22.12
C VAL A 407 1.15 -11.37 21.76
N GLU A 408 0.51 -11.68 20.62
CA GLU A 408 0.32 -13.06 20.16
C GLU A 408 1.64 -13.76 19.80
N GLU A 409 2.60 -13.05 19.23
CA GLU A 409 3.94 -13.58 18.96
C GLU A 409 4.64 -14.00 20.26
N GLN A 410 4.56 -13.15 21.28
CA GLN A 410 5.13 -13.46 22.60
C GLN A 410 4.39 -14.60 23.29
N ILE A 411 3.07 -14.70 23.15
CA ILE A 411 2.28 -15.85 23.65
C ILE A 411 2.68 -17.15 22.94
N ASN A 412 2.90 -17.12 21.62
CA ASN A 412 3.39 -18.30 20.89
C ASN A 412 4.75 -18.75 21.45
N LYS A 413 5.63 -17.79 21.75
CA LYS A 413 6.94 -18.06 22.35
C LYS A 413 6.81 -18.64 23.77
N ILE A 414 5.86 -18.15 24.58
CA ILE A 414 5.54 -18.70 25.90
C ILE A 414 5.14 -20.17 25.77
N TYR A 415 4.20 -20.50 24.89
CA TYR A 415 3.71 -21.88 24.76
C TYR A 415 4.71 -22.83 24.10
N LYS A 416 5.68 -22.30 23.34
CA LYS A 416 6.78 -23.10 22.75
C LYS A 416 7.95 -23.35 23.70
N SER A 417 8.14 -22.48 24.70
CA SER A 417 9.35 -22.50 25.54
C SER A 417 9.26 -23.49 26.69
N LYS A 418 10.33 -24.26 26.91
CA LYS A 418 10.48 -25.14 28.09
C LYS A 418 10.48 -24.36 29.42
N HIS A 419 10.83 -23.06 29.40
CA HIS A 419 10.90 -22.26 30.63
C HIS A 419 9.53 -21.82 31.15
N THR A 420 8.51 -21.84 30.29
CA THR A 420 7.13 -21.44 30.56
C THR A 420 6.15 -22.57 30.26
N GLU A 421 6.64 -23.81 30.27
CA GLU A 421 5.87 -25.02 30.00
C GLU A 421 4.66 -25.18 30.93
N PHE A 422 4.79 -24.68 32.17
CA PHE A 422 3.78 -24.72 33.23
C PHE A 422 2.55 -23.86 32.94
N ILE A 423 2.62 -22.94 31.97
CA ILE A 423 1.49 -22.07 31.62
C ILE A 423 0.46 -22.87 30.80
N LYS A 424 -0.76 -22.93 31.32
CA LYS A 424 -1.93 -23.60 30.72
C LYS A 424 -2.80 -22.62 29.94
N GLU A 425 -3.19 -21.51 30.57
CA GLU A 425 -4.07 -20.49 29.99
C GLU A 425 -3.52 -19.07 30.12
N ILE A 426 -3.72 -18.27 29.08
CA ILE A 426 -3.44 -16.83 29.06
C ILE A 426 -4.70 -16.11 28.62
N VAL A 427 -5.17 -15.19 29.45
CA VAL A 427 -6.35 -14.34 29.21
C VAL A 427 -5.87 -12.91 28.99
N LEU A 428 -6.27 -12.30 27.88
CA LEU A 428 -5.93 -10.93 27.55
C LEU A 428 -7.05 -9.99 27.96
N PHE A 429 -6.72 -9.03 28.83
CA PHE A 429 -7.64 -8.04 29.36
C PHE A 429 -7.25 -6.65 28.88
N LYS A 430 -8.19 -5.89 28.32
CA LYS A 430 -7.97 -4.51 27.88
C LYS A 430 -9.29 -3.75 27.91
N ASP A 431 -9.28 -2.46 28.26
CA ASP A 431 -10.46 -1.58 28.19
C ASP A 431 -11.71 -2.19 28.89
N ASN A 432 -11.53 -2.71 30.10
CA ASN A 432 -12.58 -3.36 30.91
C ASN A 432 -13.25 -4.58 30.23
N GLN A 433 -12.52 -5.29 29.38
CA GLN A 433 -13.00 -6.50 28.72
C GLN A 433 -11.89 -7.53 28.47
N ILE A 434 -12.29 -8.80 28.39
CA ILE A 434 -11.46 -9.89 27.91
C ILE A 434 -11.56 -9.86 26.40
N ILE A 435 -10.44 -9.61 25.75
CA ILE A 435 -10.39 -9.47 24.29
C ILE A 435 -10.08 -10.79 23.59
N ARG A 436 -9.25 -11.63 24.22
CA ARG A 436 -8.85 -12.97 23.74
C ARG A 436 -8.45 -13.83 24.94
N ALA A 437 -8.57 -15.14 24.78
CA ALA A 437 -8.04 -16.13 25.72
C ALA A 437 -7.44 -17.28 24.93
N TYR A 438 -6.40 -17.93 25.45
CA TYR A 438 -5.70 -19.00 24.76
C TYR A 438 -5.30 -20.11 25.72
N TYR A 439 -5.41 -21.35 25.28
CA TYR A 439 -4.82 -22.51 25.93
C TYR A 439 -3.70 -23.12 25.08
N LYS A 440 -2.74 -23.75 25.74
CA LYS A 440 -1.67 -24.51 25.08
C LYS A 440 -2.24 -25.67 24.25
N LYS A 441 -1.76 -25.85 23.02
CA LYS A 441 -2.16 -26.98 22.16
C LYS A 441 -1.71 -28.32 22.67
#